data_AF-A0AAN6XYM8-F1
#
_entry.id   AF-A0AAN6XYM8-F1
#
_cell.length_a   1.000
_cell.length_b   1.000
_cell.length_c   1.000
_cell.angle_alpha   90.00
_cell.angle_beta   90.00
_cell.angle_gamma   90.00
#
_symmetry.space_group_name_H-M   'P 1'
#
loop_
_entity.id
_entity.type
_entity.pdbx_description
1 polymer ?
#
loop_
_entity_poly.entity_id
_entity_poly.type
_entity_poly.pdbx_seq_one_letter_code
_entity_poly.pdbx_strand_id
1 'polypeptide(L)'
;YELARIRDEYNGQVPLYSKLPLGWPSQDVIRTLAQMAVPLFIFAATVCRFIEDKAWSNPGGQLKKILEYQAKTFDSELDKLDATYLPILDQLTVGHTDLQRSRILAEFRDVVGPIVLLAQPLPMLSLARLLDIPPTTIHGKLNSLHSVLDIPSADNAPVRLFHLSFRDFLVDPVKRTKNEFWIDEAEYHKTLTERCIQLMSQCLKQDICCLKAPGMLL
;
A
#
# COMPACT_ATOMS: atom_id res chain seq x y z
N TYR A 1 0.59 1.28 -24.30
CA TYR A 1 0.92 -0.14 -24.26
C TYR A 1 0.33 -0.79 -23.00
N GLU A 2 0.74 -0.42 -21.78
CA GLU A 2 0.23 -1.04 -20.54
C GLU A 2 -1.30 -1.03 -20.39
N LEU A 3 -1.98 0.11 -20.57
CA LEU A 3 -3.45 0.16 -20.45
C LEU A 3 -4.18 -0.73 -21.47
N ALA A 4 -3.58 -0.96 -22.65
CA ALA A 4 -4.12 -1.91 -23.62
C ALA A 4 -3.91 -3.36 -23.17
N ARG A 5 -2.74 -3.68 -22.58
CA ARG A 5 -2.49 -4.99 -21.95
C ARG A 5 -3.52 -5.28 -20.85
N ILE A 6 -3.72 -4.32 -19.94
CA ILE A 6 -4.68 -4.45 -18.82
C ILE A 6 -6.11 -4.69 -19.35
N ARG A 7 -6.50 -3.94 -20.38
CA ARG A 7 -7.79 -4.12 -21.07
C ARG A 7 -7.94 -5.54 -21.62
N ASP A 8 -6.94 -6.02 -22.35
CA ASP A 8 -6.99 -7.30 -23.04
C ASP A 8 -7.02 -8.47 -22.06
N GLU A 9 -6.23 -8.39 -20.97
CA GLU A 9 -6.26 -9.36 -19.88
C GLU A 9 -7.63 -9.39 -19.18
N TYR A 10 -8.18 -8.21 -18.83
CA TYR A 10 -9.52 -8.11 -18.23
C TYR A 10 -10.61 -8.67 -19.16
N ASN A 11 -10.59 -8.28 -20.44
CA ASN A 11 -11.53 -8.76 -21.45
C ASN A 11 -11.44 -10.27 -21.74
N GLY A 12 -10.30 -10.89 -21.42
CA GLY A 12 -10.11 -12.34 -21.49
C GLY A 12 -10.77 -13.11 -20.34
N GLN A 13 -11.07 -12.43 -19.23
CA GLN A 13 -11.58 -13.05 -17.99
C GLN A 13 -13.08 -12.78 -17.75
N VAL A 14 -13.68 -11.84 -18.48
CA VAL A 14 -15.08 -11.41 -18.27
C VAL A 14 -16.01 -11.70 -19.45
N PRO A 15 -17.33 -11.86 -19.20
CA PRO A 15 -18.33 -11.99 -20.26
C PRO A 15 -18.38 -10.77 -21.21
N LEU A 16 -18.91 -10.97 -22.42
CA LEU A 16 -18.98 -9.93 -23.47
C LEU A 16 -19.59 -8.60 -22.99
N TYR A 17 -20.63 -8.63 -22.15
CA TYR A 17 -21.31 -7.43 -21.66
C TYR A 17 -20.48 -6.62 -20.64
N SER A 18 -19.44 -7.21 -20.07
CA SER A 18 -18.52 -6.54 -19.14
C SER A 18 -17.23 -6.07 -19.80
N LYS A 19 -17.01 -6.39 -21.09
CA LYS A 19 -15.76 -6.05 -21.77
C LYS A 19 -15.61 -4.55 -21.97
N LEU A 20 -14.38 -4.08 -21.80
CA LEU A 20 -13.96 -2.74 -22.15
C LEU A 20 -13.82 -2.63 -23.69
N PRO A 21 -14.21 -1.50 -24.30
CA PRO A 21 -14.15 -1.35 -25.76
C PRO A 21 -12.71 -1.29 -26.27
N LEU A 22 -12.49 -1.64 -27.55
CA LEU A 22 -11.15 -1.62 -28.18
C LEU A 22 -10.49 -0.22 -28.16
N GLY A 23 -11.29 0.85 -28.10
CA GLY A 23 -10.80 2.22 -27.94
C GLY A 23 -10.54 2.64 -26.49
N TRP A 24 -10.62 1.72 -25.51
CA TRP A 24 -10.38 2.03 -24.11
C TRP A 24 -8.88 1.93 -23.75
N PRO A 25 -8.36 2.87 -22.95
CA PRO A 25 -8.94 4.19 -22.68
C PRO A 25 -8.80 5.10 -23.91
N SER A 26 -9.63 6.14 -24.00
CA SER A 26 -9.58 7.07 -25.14
C SER A 26 -8.24 7.84 -25.17
N GLN A 27 -7.86 8.34 -26.34
CA GLN A 27 -6.61 9.06 -26.49
C GLN A 27 -6.53 10.32 -25.61
N ASP A 28 -7.65 11.00 -25.40
CA ASP A 28 -7.70 12.18 -24.52
C ASP A 28 -7.44 11.79 -23.06
N VAL A 29 -8.02 10.67 -22.58
CA VAL A 29 -7.73 10.14 -21.24
C VAL A 29 -6.25 9.78 -21.10
N ILE A 30 -5.64 9.19 -22.13
CA ILE A 30 -4.20 8.89 -22.12
C ILE A 30 -3.37 10.17 -22.00
N ARG A 31 -3.71 11.24 -22.75
CA ARG A 31 -3.01 12.52 -22.64
C ARG A 31 -3.16 13.13 -21.25
N THR A 32 -4.36 13.06 -20.69
CA THR A 32 -4.66 13.54 -19.33
C THR A 32 -3.80 12.81 -18.29
N LEU A 33 -3.73 11.48 -18.32
CA LEU A 33 -2.89 10.69 -17.43
C LEU A 33 -1.39 11.01 -17.62
N ALA A 34 -0.95 11.22 -18.87
CA ALA A 34 0.43 11.59 -19.16
C ALA A 34 0.79 12.97 -18.57
N GLN A 35 -0.13 13.94 -18.61
CA GLN A 35 0.06 15.24 -17.96
C GLN A 35 0.11 15.14 -16.43
N MET A 36 -0.72 14.28 -15.84
CA MET A 36 -0.68 14.02 -14.39
C MET A 36 0.66 13.41 -13.97
N ALA A 37 1.26 12.57 -14.82
CA ALA A 37 2.54 11.93 -14.57
C ALA A 37 3.75 12.88 -14.61
N VAL A 38 3.60 14.12 -15.08
CA VAL A 38 4.70 15.10 -15.08
C VAL A 38 4.67 15.92 -13.79
N PRO A 39 5.79 16.01 -13.04
CA PRO A 39 7.11 15.37 -13.27
C PRO A 39 7.29 13.98 -12.60
N LEU A 40 6.26 13.45 -11.94
CA LEU A 40 6.32 12.23 -11.14
C LEU A 40 6.16 10.94 -11.96
N PHE A 41 7.27 10.40 -12.45
CA PHE A 41 7.31 9.12 -13.17
C PHE A 41 6.66 7.95 -12.40
N ILE A 42 6.64 8.02 -11.07
CA ILE A 42 5.98 7.02 -10.20
C ILE A 42 4.46 6.95 -10.42
N PHE A 43 3.84 8.04 -10.87
CA PHE A 43 2.40 8.15 -11.02
C PHE A 43 1.91 7.16 -12.08
N ALA A 44 2.54 7.14 -13.26
CA ALA A 44 2.12 6.28 -14.36
C ALA A 44 2.17 4.79 -13.96
N ALA A 45 3.25 4.36 -13.31
CA ALA A 45 3.38 2.98 -12.84
C ALA A 45 2.36 2.65 -11.74
N THR A 46 2.19 3.54 -10.77
CA THR A 46 1.21 3.37 -9.68
C THR A 46 -0.22 3.29 -10.20
N VAL A 47 -0.58 4.15 -11.16
CA VAL A 47 -1.89 4.14 -11.83
C VAL A 47 -2.12 2.86 -12.62
N CYS A 48 -1.13 2.38 -13.37
CA CYS A 48 -1.27 1.11 -14.09
C CYS A 48 -1.53 -0.05 -13.10
N ARG A 49 -0.74 -0.13 -12.02
CA ARG A 49 -0.94 -1.15 -10.98
C ARG A 49 -2.29 -1.03 -10.27
N PHE A 50 -2.76 0.19 -10.07
CA PHE A 50 -4.06 0.46 -9.47
C PHE A 50 -5.22 0.03 -10.37
N ILE A 51 -5.12 0.29 -11.66
CA ILE A 51 -6.13 -0.08 -12.65
C ILE A 51 -6.18 -1.60 -12.85
N GLU A 52 -5.03 -2.28 -12.79
CA GLU A 52 -4.94 -3.74 -12.95
C GLU A 52 -5.19 -4.53 -11.65
N ASP A 53 -5.42 -3.85 -10.53
CA ASP A 53 -5.55 -4.49 -9.22
C ASP A 53 -6.71 -5.50 -9.19
N LYS A 54 -6.34 -6.77 -9.06
CA LYS A 54 -7.26 -7.90 -9.09
C LYS A 54 -8.23 -7.90 -7.91
N ALA A 55 -7.85 -7.30 -6.77
CA ALA A 55 -8.74 -7.18 -5.62
C ALA A 55 -10.02 -6.41 -5.94
N TRP A 56 -9.96 -5.51 -6.93
CA TRP A 56 -11.09 -4.68 -7.36
C TRP A 56 -11.74 -5.15 -8.66
N SER A 57 -11.00 -5.88 -9.52
CA SER A 57 -11.52 -6.51 -10.74
C SER A 57 -12.37 -5.57 -11.62
N ASN A 58 -12.00 -4.30 -11.70
CA ASN A 58 -12.77 -3.27 -12.41
C ASN A 58 -11.86 -2.15 -12.98
N PRO A 59 -11.08 -2.40 -14.04
CA PRO A 59 -10.15 -1.41 -14.59
C PRO A 59 -10.84 -0.12 -15.04
N GLY A 60 -12.05 -0.24 -15.61
CA GLY A 60 -12.85 0.93 -16.03
C GLY A 60 -13.25 1.81 -14.84
N GLY A 61 -13.71 1.19 -13.74
CA GLY A 61 -14.04 1.91 -12.51
C GLY A 61 -12.82 2.51 -11.82
N GLN A 62 -11.69 1.81 -11.78
CA GLN A 62 -10.45 2.33 -11.20
C GLN A 62 -9.92 3.54 -11.96
N LEU A 63 -9.93 3.47 -13.30
CA LEU A 63 -9.58 4.62 -14.13
C LEU A 63 -10.51 5.80 -13.87
N LYS A 64 -11.82 5.55 -13.75
CA LYS A 64 -12.80 6.60 -13.45
C LYS A 64 -12.50 7.29 -12.12
N LYS A 65 -12.14 6.55 -11.06
CA LYS A 65 -11.77 7.14 -9.76
C LYS A 65 -10.57 8.08 -9.88
N ILE A 66 -9.54 7.72 -10.64
CA ILE A 66 -8.36 8.59 -10.86
C ILE A 66 -8.78 9.90 -11.53
N LEU A 67 -9.61 9.82 -12.58
CA LEU A 67 -10.09 10.98 -13.32
C LEU A 67 -11.03 11.87 -12.47
N GLU A 68 -11.89 11.25 -11.66
CA GLU A 68 -12.74 11.98 -10.70
C GLU A 68 -11.89 12.71 -9.65
N TYR A 69 -10.82 12.09 -9.16
CA TYR A 69 -9.88 12.75 -8.26
C TYR A 69 -9.24 13.96 -8.93
N GLN A 70 -8.71 13.79 -10.14
CA GLN A 70 -8.13 14.89 -10.91
C GLN A 70 -9.11 16.05 -11.12
N ALA A 71 -10.36 15.76 -11.46
CA ALA A 71 -11.38 16.79 -11.67
C ALA A 71 -11.70 17.57 -10.38
N LYS A 72 -11.78 16.90 -9.23
CA LYS A 72 -11.91 17.56 -7.91
C LYS A 72 -10.70 18.42 -7.56
N THR A 73 -9.55 18.07 -8.11
CA THR A 73 -8.26 18.69 -7.82
C THR A 73 -8.00 19.96 -8.63
N PHE A 74 -8.73 20.18 -9.73
CA PHE A 74 -8.49 21.34 -10.62
C PHE A 74 -8.68 22.70 -9.93
N ASP A 75 -9.41 22.74 -8.81
CA ASP A 75 -9.64 23.94 -7.97
C ASP A 75 -8.76 24.00 -6.70
N SER A 76 -7.86 23.03 -6.48
CA SER A 76 -7.06 22.93 -5.26
C SER A 76 -5.57 22.72 -5.54
N GLU A 77 -4.71 23.36 -4.74
CA GLU A 77 -3.27 23.10 -4.64
C GLU A 77 -3.01 21.72 -3.97
N LEU A 78 -3.59 20.64 -4.48
CA LEU A 78 -3.20 19.29 -4.04
C LEU A 78 -1.82 18.99 -4.62
N ASP A 79 -0.97 18.48 -3.76
CA ASP A 79 0.35 18.01 -4.15
C ASP A 79 0.18 16.78 -5.05
N LYS A 80 1.09 16.60 -6.00
CA LYS A 80 1.05 15.51 -6.97
C LYS A 80 1.10 14.12 -6.31
N LEU A 81 1.69 14.00 -5.12
CA LEU A 81 1.62 12.78 -4.32
C LEU A 81 0.20 12.50 -3.83
N ASP A 82 -0.58 13.52 -3.52
CA ASP A 82 -1.99 13.39 -3.14
C ASP A 82 -2.78 12.78 -4.32
N ALA A 83 -2.58 13.34 -5.52
CA ALA A 83 -3.19 12.82 -6.76
C ALA A 83 -2.74 11.39 -7.12
N THR A 84 -1.58 10.95 -6.60
CA THR A 84 -1.04 9.61 -6.82
C THR A 84 -1.64 8.61 -5.82
N TYR A 85 -1.71 8.94 -4.54
CA TYR A 85 -1.99 7.97 -3.46
C TYR A 85 -3.39 8.05 -2.87
N LEU A 86 -4.00 9.24 -2.80
CA LEU A 86 -5.34 9.35 -2.22
C LEU A 86 -6.42 8.58 -2.99
N PRO A 87 -6.42 8.49 -4.34
CA PRO A 87 -7.39 7.64 -5.05
C PRO A 87 -7.36 6.17 -4.61
N ILE A 88 -6.18 5.69 -4.19
CA ILE A 88 -5.92 4.31 -3.74
C ILE A 88 -6.33 4.12 -2.28
N LEU A 89 -6.07 5.12 -1.44
CA LEU A 89 -6.36 5.07 0.00
C LEU A 89 -7.83 5.36 0.30
N ASP A 90 -8.40 6.41 -0.30
CA ASP A 90 -9.77 6.85 -0.01
C ASP A 90 -10.79 5.76 -0.34
N GLN A 91 -10.59 5.00 -1.42
CA GLN A 91 -11.48 3.89 -1.78
C GLN A 91 -11.56 2.78 -0.72
N LEU A 92 -10.59 2.64 0.19
CA LEU A 92 -10.64 1.66 1.30
C LEU A 92 -11.76 1.98 2.29
N THR A 93 -12.29 3.19 2.18
CA THR A 93 -12.97 3.88 3.25
C THR A 93 -14.31 4.47 2.77
N VAL A 94 -14.49 4.56 1.44
CA VAL A 94 -15.75 4.93 0.77
C VAL A 94 -16.86 3.95 1.16
N GLY A 95 -18.06 4.48 1.41
CA GLY A 95 -19.28 3.68 1.68
C GLY A 95 -19.37 3.09 3.09
N HIS A 96 -18.41 3.40 3.97
CA HIS A 96 -18.38 2.94 5.35
C HIS A 96 -18.93 4.00 6.31
N THR A 97 -19.51 3.57 7.43
CA THR A 97 -19.89 4.48 8.52
C THR A 97 -18.66 5.04 9.23
N ASP A 98 -18.81 6.13 9.98
CA ASP A 98 -17.68 6.75 10.72
C ASP A 98 -16.97 5.75 11.66
N LEU A 99 -17.72 4.87 12.31
CA LEU A 99 -17.17 3.82 13.16
C LEU A 99 -16.33 2.80 12.37
N GLN A 100 -16.85 2.36 11.21
CA GLN A 100 -16.14 1.43 10.33
C GLN A 100 -14.90 2.08 9.73
N ARG A 101 -15.01 3.35 9.30
CA ARG A 101 -13.90 4.17 8.80
C ARG A 101 -12.79 4.28 9.83
N SER A 102 -13.12 4.67 11.07
CA SER A 102 -12.15 4.77 12.16
C SER A 102 -11.42 3.44 12.40
N ARG A 103 -12.15 2.32 12.39
CA ARG A 103 -11.57 0.98 12.51
C ARG A 103 -10.63 0.63 11.35
N ILE A 104 -11.04 0.91 10.11
CA ILE A 104 -10.22 0.66 8.92
C ILE A 104 -8.92 1.47 8.98
N LEU A 105 -9.00 2.74 9.39
CA LEU A 105 -7.83 3.61 9.53
C LEU A 105 -6.88 3.12 10.63
N ALA A 106 -7.40 2.70 11.78
CA ALA A 106 -6.59 2.13 12.85
C ALA A 106 -5.87 0.84 12.38
N GLU A 107 -6.63 -0.10 11.82
CA GLU A 107 -6.09 -1.37 11.32
C GLU A 107 -5.09 -1.17 10.16
N PHE A 108 -5.31 -0.15 9.31
CA PHE A 108 -4.36 0.23 8.28
C PHE A 108 -3.04 0.69 8.90
N ARG A 109 -3.07 1.61 9.87
CA ARG A 109 -1.85 2.15 10.47
C ARG A 109 -1.10 1.07 11.27
N ASP A 110 -1.81 0.17 11.94
CA ASP A 110 -1.22 -0.95 12.70
C ASP A 110 -0.45 -1.95 11.84
N VAL A 111 -0.76 -2.03 10.54
CA VAL A 111 -0.07 -2.93 9.60
C VAL A 111 0.89 -2.15 8.70
N VAL A 112 0.40 -1.11 8.04
CA VAL A 112 1.16 -0.35 7.03
C VAL A 112 2.19 0.56 7.68
N GLY A 113 1.90 1.15 8.85
CA GLY A 113 2.86 1.96 9.61
C GLY A 113 4.17 1.22 9.87
N PRO A 114 4.13 0.03 10.49
CA PRO A 114 5.30 -0.82 10.61
C PRO A 114 6.01 -1.10 9.29
N ILE A 115 5.27 -1.46 8.23
CA ILE A 115 5.86 -1.80 6.92
C ILE A 115 6.65 -0.63 6.33
N VAL A 116 6.16 0.59 6.45
CA VAL A 116 6.84 1.78 5.89
C VAL A 116 7.97 2.32 6.76
N LEU A 117 8.00 1.96 8.05
CA LEU A 117 9.01 2.40 9.01
C LEU A 117 10.13 1.38 9.28
N LEU A 118 9.93 0.12 8.91
CA LEU A 118 10.96 -0.92 9.06
C LEU A 118 12.20 -0.58 8.23
N ALA A 119 13.37 -0.62 8.88
CA ALA A 119 14.65 -0.37 8.21
C ALA A 119 14.96 -1.41 7.13
N GLN A 120 14.46 -2.64 7.29
CA GLN A 120 14.55 -3.70 6.29
C GLN A 120 13.17 -4.35 6.12
N PRO A 121 12.69 -4.52 4.87
CA PRO A 121 11.45 -5.22 4.58
C PRO A 121 11.44 -6.64 5.16
N LEU A 122 10.31 -7.04 5.75
CA LEU A 122 10.14 -8.34 6.38
C LEU A 122 9.19 -9.25 5.59
N PRO A 123 9.43 -10.58 5.59
CA PRO A 123 8.46 -11.58 5.14
C PRO A 123 7.13 -11.47 5.89
N MET A 124 6.04 -11.87 5.24
CA MET A 124 4.68 -11.85 5.81
C MET A 124 4.62 -12.54 7.18
N LEU A 125 5.26 -13.71 7.31
CA LEU A 125 5.27 -14.46 8.57
C LEU A 125 6.08 -13.76 9.68
N SER A 126 7.15 -13.04 9.31
CA SER A 126 7.93 -12.25 10.26
C SER A 126 7.17 -11.00 10.71
N LEU A 127 6.46 -10.33 9.79
CA LEU A 127 5.56 -9.22 10.11
C LEU A 127 4.45 -9.68 11.07
N ALA A 128 3.81 -10.81 10.78
CA ALA A 128 2.77 -11.39 11.62
C ALA A 128 3.24 -11.64 13.06
N ARG A 129 4.45 -12.22 13.22
CA ARG A 129 5.04 -12.47 14.53
C ARG A 129 5.43 -11.18 15.25
N LEU A 130 6.00 -10.21 14.54
CA LEU A 130 6.41 -8.94 15.13
C LEU A 130 5.19 -8.13 15.60
N LEU A 131 4.14 -8.07 14.79
CA LEU A 131 2.96 -7.25 15.08
C LEU A 131 1.97 -7.96 16.01
N ASP A 132 2.14 -9.26 16.24
CA ASP A 132 1.18 -10.12 16.93
C ASP A 132 -0.19 -10.09 16.25
N ILE A 133 -0.18 -10.16 14.91
CA ILE A 133 -1.37 -10.14 14.05
C ILE A 133 -1.36 -11.39 13.16
N PRO A 134 -2.48 -12.13 13.02
CA PRO A 134 -2.53 -13.30 12.15
C PRO A 134 -2.11 -12.98 10.70
N PRO A 135 -1.32 -13.86 10.03
CA PRO A 135 -0.90 -13.62 8.64
C PRO A 135 -2.06 -13.40 7.67
N THR A 136 -3.18 -14.09 7.89
CA THR A 136 -4.40 -13.94 7.08
C THR A 136 -5.02 -12.56 7.22
N THR A 137 -4.98 -11.99 8.43
CA THR A 137 -5.43 -10.61 8.70
C THR A 137 -4.52 -9.62 8.00
N ILE A 138 -3.19 -9.74 8.13
CA ILE A 138 -2.24 -8.86 7.43
C ILE A 138 -2.44 -8.95 5.92
N HIS A 139 -2.47 -10.17 5.37
CA HIS A 139 -2.69 -10.38 3.94
C HIS A 139 -3.98 -9.74 3.45
N GLY A 140 -5.10 -9.93 4.16
CA GLY A 140 -6.38 -9.31 3.83
C GLY A 140 -6.33 -7.77 3.82
N LYS A 141 -5.55 -7.15 4.72
CA LYS A 141 -5.36 -5.69 4.74
C LYS A 141 -4.49 -5.18 3.61
N LEU A 142 -3.45 -5.92 3.27
CA LEU A 142 -2.53 -5.54 2.20
C LEU A 142 -3.11 -5.82 0.81
N ASN A 143 -4.06 -6.75 0.68
CA ASN A 143 -4.56 -7.21 -0.60
C ASN A 143 -5.17 -6.10 -1.49
N SER A 144 -5.60 -4.98 -0.94
CA SER A 144 -6.11 -3.84 -1.72
C SER A 144 -5.06 -2.76 -2.02
N LEU A 145 -3.79 -3.04 -1.70
CA LEU A 145 -2.66 -2.11 -1.79
C LEU A 145 -1.59 -2.58 -2.79
N HIS A 146 -1.89 -3.51 -3.69
CA HIS A 146 -0.98 -3.98 -4.75
C HIS A 146 -0.52 -2.89 -5.72
N SER A 147 -1.14 -1.71 -5.68
CA SER A 147 -0.69 -0.55 -6.44
C SER A 147 0.54 0.14 -5.86
N VAL A 148 0.77 -0.01 -4.55
CA VAL A 148 1.81 0.69 -3.78
C VAL A 148 2.75 -0.26 -3.04
N LEU A 149 2.32 -1.51 -2.82
CA LEU A 149 3.09 -2.58 -2.19
C LEU A 149 3.30 -3.76 -3.14
N ASP A 150 4.52 -4.26 -3.19
CA ASP A 150 4.87 -5.58 -3.69
C ASP A 150 4.57 -6.61 -2.59
N ILE A 151 3.54 -7.42 -2.81
CA ILE A 151 3.05 -8.41 -1.85
C ILE A 151 3.29 -9.80 -2.46
N PRO A 152 4.39 -10.47 -2.08
CA PRO A 152 4.75 -11.74 -2.68
C PRO A 152 3.81 -12.87 -2.25
N SER A 153 3.59 -13.83 -3.14
CA SER A 153 2.88 -15.07 -2.80
C SER A 153 3.72 -16.06 -2.00
N ALA A 154 5.04 -15.89 -1.99
CA ALA A 154 5.97 -16.76 -1.26
C ALA A 154 6.17 -16.28 0.18
N ASP A 155 5.98 -17.17 1.15
CA ASP A 155 6.01 -16.85 2.59
C ASP A 155 7.34 -16.26 3.10
N ASN A 156 8.44 -16.54 2.40
CA ASN A 156 9.80 -16.11 2.77
C ASN A 156 10.24 -14.81 2.05
N ALA A 157 9.45 -14.32 1.09
CA ALA A 157 9.74 -13.08 0.40
C ALA A 157 9.13 -11.90 1.19
N PRO A 158 9.83 -10.77 1.29
CA PRO A 158 9.35 -9.63 2.08
C PRO A 158 8.34 -8.78 1.33
N VAL A 159 7.40 -8.19 2.08
CA VAL A 159 6.50 -7.15 1.59
C VAL A 159 7.31 -5.87 1.40
N ARG A 160 7.27 -5.26 0.20
CA ARG A 160 8.07 -4.08 -0.12
C ARG A 160 7.20 -2.94 -0.64
N LEU A 161 7.68 -1.71 -0.46
CA LEU A 161 7.15 -0.55 -1.17
C LEU A 161 7.63 -0.59 -2.62
N PHE A 162 6.76 -0.23 -3.58
CA PHE A 162 7.23 0.02 -4.94
C PHE A 162 8.09 1.28 -5.04
N HIS A 163 7.85 2.27 -4.18
CA HIS A 163 8.61 3.50 -4.16
C HIS A 163 8.57 4.17 -2.78
N LEU A 164 9.69 4.78 -2.36
CA LEU A 164 9.83 5.43 -1.06
C LEU A 164 8.89 6.63 -0.85
N SER A 165 8.49 7.30 -1.93
CA SER A 165 7.52 8.40 -1.84
C SER A 165 6.18 8.01 -1.22
N PHE A 166 5.80 6.71 -1.21
CA PHE A 166 4.60 6.28 -0.50
C PHE A 166 4.79 6.36 1.01
N ARG A 167 5.98 5.96 1.52
CA ARG A 167 6.38 6.19 2.91
C ARG A 167 6.39 7.69 3.19
N ASP A 168 7.10 8.48 2.37
CA ASP A 168 7.27 9.91 2.59
C ASP A 168 5.91 10.63 2.64
N PHE A 169 4.98 10.24 1.76
CA PHE A 169 3.61 10.72 1.76
C PHE A 169 2.83 10.38 3.04
N LEU A 170 2.97 9.16 3.55
CA LEU A 170 2.23 8.69 4.74
C LEU A 170 2.74 9.32 6.03
N VAL A 171 4.03 9.67 6.11
CA VAL A 171 4.63 10.23 7.35
C VAL A 171 4.76 11.75 7.32
N ASP A 172 4.52 12.42 6.17
CA ASP A 172 4.66 13.87 6.03
C ASP A 172 3.78 14.65 7.03
N PRO A 173 4.37 15.37 8.01
CA PRO A 173 3.62 16.13 9.01
C PRO A 173 2.69 17.19 8.42
N VAL A 174 3.00 17.72 7.23
CA VAL A 174 2.16 18.71 6.54
C VAL A 174 0.82 18.10 6.12
N LYS A 175 0.77 16.78 5.92
CA LYS A 175 -0.43 16.06 5.51
C LYS A 175 -1.28 15.56 6.67
N ARG A 176 -0.83 15.68 7.93
CA ARG A 176 -1.52 15.17 9.13
C ARG A 176 -3.01 15.54 9.22
N THR A 177 -3.39 16.74 8.81
CA THR A 177 -4.78 17.23 8.89
C THR A 177 -5.60 16.94 7.64
N LYS A 178 -4.97 16.58 6.52
CA LYS A 178 -5.61 16.38 5.21
C LYS A 178 -5.64 14.91 4.77
N ASN A 179 -4.71 14.10 5.26
CA ASN A 179 -4.59 12.69 4.96
C ASN A 179 -5.01 11.87 6.19
N GLU A 180 -6.19 11.26 6.14
CA GLU A 180 -6.67 10.41 7.22
C GLU A 180 -5.81 9.16 7.41
N PHE A 181 -5.03 8.75 6.42
CA PHE A 181 -4.11 7.62 6.51
C PHE A 181 -2.72 8.02 7.02
N TRP A 182 -2.52 9.28 7.42
CA TRP A 182 -1.25 9.74 7.97
C TRP A 182 -0.82 8.91 9.18
N ILE A 183 0.49 8.69 9.27
CA ILE A 183 1.16 7.82 10.24
C ILE A 183 2.10 8.67 11.08
N ASP A 184 1.87 8.67 12.39
CA ASP A 184 2.80 9.29 13.34
C ASP A 184 4.06 8.42 13.44
N GLU A 185 5.13 8.87 12.78
CA GLU A 185 6.40 8.16 12.72
C GLU A 185 6.98 7.90 14.13
N ALA A 186 6.86 8.86 15.06
CA ALA A 186 7.38 8.71 16.41
C ALA A 186 6.57 7.69 17.22
N GLU A 187 5.24 7.74 17.12
CA GLU A 187 4.35 6.78 17.77
C GLU A 187 4.62 5.35 17.28
N TYR A 188 4.67 5.14 15.96
CA TYR A 188 4.83 3.80 15.40
C TYR A 188 6.26 3.26 15.54
N HIS A 189 7.30 4.10 15.60
CA HIS A 189 8.63 3.65 15.98
C HIS A 189 8.70 3.18 17.44
N LYS A 190 8.00 3.88 18.34
CA LYS A 190 7.88 3.44 19.75
C LYS A 190 7.18 2.09 19.81
N THR A 191 6.03 1.93 19.15
CA THR A 191 5.30 0.64 19.09
C THR A 191 6.17 -0.48 18.52
N LEU A 192 6.87 -0.24 17.41
CA LEU A 192 7.80 -1.21 16.83
C LEU A 192 8.89 -1.64 17.82
N THR A 193 9.46 -0.69 18.56
CA THR A 193 10.49 -0.97 19.58
C THR A 193 9.94 -1.87 20.69
N GLU A 194 8.75 -1.54 21.22
CA GLU A 194 8.07 -2.34 22.25
C GLU A 194 7.80 -3.77 21.76
N ARG A 195 7.31 -3.92 20.52
CA ARG A 195 7.07 -5.22 19.89
C ARG A 195 8.34 -6.04 19.69
N CYS A 196 9.42 -5.41 19.24
CA CYS A 196 10.73 -6.05 19.13
C CYS A 196 11.21 -6.56 20.50
N ILE A 197 11.14 -5.73 21.54
CA ILE A 197 11.54 -6.12 22.91
C ILE A 197 10.69 -7.29 23.40
N GLN A 198 9.37 -7.24 23.21
CA GLN A 198 8.45 -8.31 23.58
C GLN A 198 8.81 -9.62 22.87
N LEU A 199 9.02 -9.60 21.56
CA LEU A 199 9.40 -10.79 20.79
C LEU A 199 10.76 -11.34 21.22
N MET A 200 11.74 -10.46 21.42
CA MET A 200 13.06 -10.85 21.94
C MET A 200 12.96 -11.49 23.32
N SER A 201 12.11 -10.99 24.22
CA SER A 201 11.92 -11.55 25.55
C SER A 201 11.31 -12.96 25.55
N GLN A 202 10.55 -13.30 24.51
CA GLN A 202 9.93 -14.61 24.33
C GLN A 202 10.86 -15.62 23.65
N CYS A 203 11.68 -15.15 22.71
CA CYS A 203 12.48 -16.02 21.84
C CYS A 203 13.95 -16.12 22.26
N LEU A 204 14.52 -15.05 22.84
CA LEU A 204 15.91 -15.03 23.28
C LEU A 204 16.00 -15.53 24.72
N LYS A 205 17.01 -16.34 24.96
CA LYS A 205 17.42 -16.78 26.29
C LYS A 205 18.91 -16.55 26.46
N GLN A 206 19.35 -16.42 27.70
CA GLN A 206 20.78 -16.42 28.00
C GLN A 206 21.41 -17.70 27.45
N ASP A 207 22.56 -17.55 26.80
CA ASP A 207 23.27 -18.66 26.16
C ASP A 207 22.41 -19.40 25.12
N ILE A 208 21.92 -18.68 24.11
CA ILE A 208 21.02 -19.23 23.08
C ILE A 208 21.62 -20.44 22.35
N CYS A 209 22.95 -20.49 22.21
CA CYS A 209 23.71 -21.57 21.59
C CYS A 209 24.20 -22.64 22.59
N CYS A 210 23.83 -22.54 23.88
CA CYS A 210 24.25 -23.46 24.94
C CYS A 210 25.77 -23.66 25.03
N LEU A 211 26.55 -22.60 24.81
CA LEU A 211 28.01 -22.58 24.80
C LEU A 211 28.63 -22.71 26.21
N LYS A 212 27.82 -22.62 27.28
CA LYS A 212 28.19 -22.77 28.71
C LYS A 212 29.17 -21.72 29.26
N ALA A 213 30.02 -21.12 28.43
CA ALA A 213 30.98 -20.07 28.79
C ALA A 213 31.18 -19.08 27.62
N PRO A 214 30.19 -18.21 27.32
CA PRO A 214 30.37 -17.17 26.31
C PRO A 214 31.45 -16.17 26.79
N GLY A 215 32.64 -16.23 26.21
CA GLY A 215 33.77 -15.32 26.51
C GLY A 215 35.07 -15.99 26.95
N MET A 216 35.12 -17.31 27.14
CA MET A 216 36.38 -18.03 27.34
C MET A 216 36.97 -18.43 25.99
N LEU A 217 38.01 -17.71 25.54
CA LEU A 217 38.93 -18.20 24.51
C LEU A 217 39.62 -19.46 25.07
N LEU A 218 39.51 -20.58 24.35
CA LEU A 218 40.35 -21.76 24.58
C LEU A 218 41.81 -21.46 24.23
#